data_AF-A0A8T3YI06-F1
#
_entry.id   AF-A0A8T3YI06-F1
#
_cell.length_a   1.000
_cell.length_b   1.000
_cell.length_c   1.000
_cell.angle_alpha   90.00
_cell.angle_beta   90.00
_cell.angle_gamma   90.00
#
_symmetry.space_group_name_H-M   'P 1'
#
loop_
_entity.id
_entity.type
_entity.pdbx_description
1 polymer ?
#
loop_
_entity_poly.entity_id
_entity_poly.type
_entity_poly.pdbx_seq_one_letter_code
_entity_poly.pdbx_strand_id
1 'polypeptide(L)'
;MIKRLGDIILIQLSDMDSNIYLIGDVAIDSGTGFNFTRLKDILRVLKKGLGDFKQVVNTHGHFDHVGGDGYFLNAKIAIHENDAEIVEKGDAARSVADFFDGKLNPRKVDTKLKEKDVIKAGAYSFEVIHTPGHTPGS
;
A
#
# COMPACT_ATOMS: atom_id res chain seq x y z
N MET A 1 3.94 -8.61 -13.77
CA MET A 1 5.19 -8.13 -14.38
C MET A 1 6.10 -7.58 -13.29
N ILE A 2 7.43 -7.69 -13.41
CA ILE A 2 8.38 -7.01 -12.51
C ILE A 2 9.22 -6.06 -13.37
N LYS A 3 9.30 -4.79 -12.97
CA LYS A 3 10.21 -3.80 -13.59
C LYS A 3 11.10 -3.18 -12.52
N ARG A 4 12.26 -2.68 -12.93
CA ARG A 4 13.21 -2.00 -12.03
C ARG A 4 13.65 -0.68 -12.62
N LEU A 5 13.76 0.33 -11.75
CA LEU A 5 14.40 1.61 -12.04
C LEU A 5 15.32 1.92 -10.85
N GLY A 6 16.62 1.65 -11.00
CA GLY A 6 17.54 1.64 -9.88
C GLY A 6 17.07 0.67 -8.79
N ASP A 7 16.92 1.18 -7.57
CA ASP A 7 16.48 0.42 -6.40
C ASP A 7 14.95 0.37 -6.23
N ILE A 8 14.19 0.98 -7.14
CA ILE A 8 12.72 0.94 -7.15
C ILE A 8 12.27 -0.28 -7.95
N ILE A 9 11.50 -1.16 -7.31
CA ILE A 9 10.94 -2.36 -7.93
C ILE A 9 9.44 -2.20 -8.08
N LEU A 10 8.95 -2.21 -9.31
CA LEU A 10 7.51 -2.28 -9.61
C LEU A 10 7.09 -3.74 -9.72
N ILE A 11 6.04 -4.11 -8.99
CA ILE A 11 5.34 -5.39 -9.07
C ILE A 11 3.92 -5.13 -9.56
N GLN A 12 3.60 -5.69 -10.71
CA GLN A 12 2.24 -5.77 -11.24
C GLN A 12 1.75 -7.21 -11.08
N LEU A 13 0.72 -7.43 -10.26
CA LEU A 13 0.16 -8.75 -9.98
C LEU A 13 -0.90 -9.15 -11.02
N SER A 14 -2.16 -8.76 -10.79
CA SER A 14 -3.33 -9.03 -11.64
C SER A 14 -4.04 -7.73 -12.03
N ASP A 15 -5.01 -7.80 -12.96
CA ASP A 15 -5.71 -6.61 -13.48
C ASP A 15 -6.56 -5.88 -12.42
N MET A 16 -6.92 -6.57 -11.34
CA MET A 16 -7.70 -6.00 -10.23
C MET A 16 -6.81 -5.52 -9.07
N ASP A 17 -5.50 -5.77 -9.11
CA ASP A 17 -4.57 -5.24 -8.10
C ASP A 17 -4.00 -3.90 -8.56
N SER A 18 -3.79 -2.99 -7.61
CA SER A 18 -2.89 -1.88 -7.84
C SER A 18 -1.45 -2.36 -8.09
N ASN A 19 -0.66 -1.46 -8.67
CA ASN A 19 0.77 -1.67 -8.78
C ASN A 19 1.42 -1.47 -7.40
N ILE A 20 2.27 -2.41 -6.99
CA ILE A 20 3.04 -2.30 -5.75
C ILE A 20 4.46 -1.85 -6.09
N TYR A 21 4.95 -0.82 -5.40
CA TYR A 21 6.36 -0.39 -5.51
C TYR A 21 7.12 -0.77 -4.26
N LEU A 22 8.30 -1.38 -4.41
CA LEU A 22 9.19 -1.70 -3.30
C LEU A 22 10.43 -0.81 -3.40
N ILE A 23 10.71 -0.08 -2.32
CA ILE A 23 11.83 0.88 -2.24
C ILE A 23 12.51 0.70 -0.87
N GLY A 24 13.65 0.01 -0.85
CA GLY A 24 14.32 -0.35 0.41
C GLY A 24 13.45 -1.26 1.29
N ASP A 25 13.04 -0.74 2.44
CA ASP A 25 12.14 -1.33 3.44
C ASP A 25 10.74 -0.69 3.43
N VAL A 26 10.40 0.07 2.39
CA VAL A 26 9.07 0.68 2.19
C VAL A 26 8.37 0.00 1.01
N ALA A 27 7.09 -0.30 1.20
CA ALA A 27 6.17 -0.65 0.11
C ALA A 27 5.21 0.52 -0.14
N ILE A 28 4.97 0.86 -1.41
CA ILE A 28 3.89 1.76 -1.82
C ILE A 28 2.75 0.89 -2.33
N ASP A 29 1.60 1.03 -1.68
CA ASP A 29 0.41 0.17 -1.78
C ASP A 29 0.68 -1.32 -1.48
N SER A 30 -0.40 -2.08 -1.34
CA SER A 30 -0.34 -3.50 -0.96
C SER A 30 -1.20 -4.43 -1.84
N GLY A 31 -1.91 -3.87 -2.82
CA GLY A 31 -2.83 -4.63 -3.66
C GLY A 31 -4.15 -4.94 -2.95
N THR A 32 -4.98 -5.78 -3.57
CA THR A 32 -6.20 -6.34 -2.96
C THR A 32 -5.91 -7.34 -1.83
N GLY A 33 -4.70 -7.89 -1.80
CA GLY A 33 -4.35 -9.04 -0.97
C GLY A 33 -4.81 -10.40 -1.51
N PHE A 34 -5.65 -10.46 -2.55
CA PHE A 34 -6.11 -11.74 -3.12
C PHE A 34 -4.98 -12.53 -3.78
N ASN A 35 -4.02 -11.84 -4.39
CA ASN A 35 -2.86 -12.45 -5.05
C ASN A 35 -1.65 -12.61 -4.11
N PHE A 36 -1.90 -12.74 -2.80
CA PHE A 36 -0.85 -12.76 -1.78
C PHE A 36 0.18 -13.89 -1.95
N THR A 37 -0.24 -15.09 -2.36
CA THR A 37 0.69 -16.21 -2.65
C THR A 37 1.67 -15.82 -3.75
N ARG A 38 1.18 -15.18 -4.82
CA ARG A 38 2.02 -14.69 -5.92
C ARG A 38 2.96 -13.59 -5.47
N LEU A 39 2.49 -12.65 -4.64
CA LEU A 39 3.35 -11.64 -4.03
C LEU A 39 4.48 -12.29 -3.23
N LYS A 40 4.17 -13.30 -2.40
CA LYS A 40 5.19 -14.04 -1.62
C LYS A 40 6.22 -14.74 -2.50
N ASP A 41 5.80 -15.37 -3.60
CA ASP A 41 6.74 -16.02 -4.52
C ASP A 41 7.64 -15.00 -5.22
N ILE A 42 7.09 -13.85 -5.62
CA ILE A 42 7.88 -12.73 -6.16
C ILE A 42 8.88 -12.23 -5.13
N LEU A 43 8.44 -11.96 -3.89
CA LEU A 43 9.33 -11.52 -2.81
C LEU A 43 10.45 -12.54 -2.56
N ARG A 44 10.15 -13.85 -2.59
CA ARG A 44 11.16 -14.91 -2.46
C ARG A 44 12.20 -14.85 -3.57
N VAL A 45 11.79 -14.66 -4.83
CA VAL A 45 12.73 -14.47 -5.96
C VAL A 45 13.59 -13.22 -5.77
N LEU A 46 13.01 -12.16 -5.20
CA LEU A 46 13.72 -10.93 -4.85
C LEU A 46 14.59 -11.07 -3.59
N LYS A 47 14.65 -12.25 -2.97
CA LYS A 47 15.33 -12.52 -1.69
C LYS A 47 14.87 -11.56 -0.58
N LYS A 48 13.57 -11.26 -0.57
CA LYS A 48 12.87 -10.45 0.43
C LYS A 48 11.76 -11.24 1.08
N GLY A 49 11.39 -10.85 2.28
CA GLY A 49 10.19 -11.29 2.99
C GLY A 49 9.34 -10.10 3.41
N LEU A 50 8.07 -10.35 3.75
CA LEU A 50 7.15 -9.31 4.21
C LEU A 50 7.64 -8.61 5.50
N GLY A 51 8.40 -9.33 6.34
CA GLY A 51 8.98 -8.77 7.57
C GLY A 51 10.14 -7.80 7.34
N ASP A 52 10.67 -7.73 6.11
CA ASP A 52 11.73 -6.80 5.74
C ASP A 52 11.19 -5.38 5.58
N PHE A 53 9.89 -5.22 5.33
CA PHE A 53 9.26 -3.91 5.19
C PHE A 53 8.87 -3.34 6.54
N LYS A 54 9.27 -2.10 6.80
CA LYS A 54 8.99 -1.35 8.02
C LYS A 54 7.85 -0.35 7.85
N GLN A 55 7.49 -0.05 6.60
CA GLN A 55 6.40 0.86 6.29
C GLN A 55 5.66 0.41 5.02
N VAL A 56 4.34 0.53 5.06
CA VAL A 56 3.49 0.56 3.87
C VAL A 56 2.93 1.98 3.77
N VAL A 57 3.09 2.60 2.61
CA VAL A 57 2.50 3.90 2.31
C VAL A 57 1.44 3.69 1.24
N ASN A 58 0.20 3.97 1.59
CA ASN A 58 -0.91 3.86 0.66
C ASN A 58 -1.14 5.21 -0.05
N THR A 59 -1.33 5.14 -1.35
CA THR A 59 -1.68 6.28 -2.18
C THR A 59 -3.07 6.80 -1.85
N HIS A 60 -4.05 5.91 -1.66
CA HIS A 60 -5.41 6.24 -1.26
C HIS A 60 -6.14 5.03 -0.67
N GLY A 61 -7.37 5.24 -0.18
CA GLY A 61 -8.13 4.27 0.62
C GLY A 61 -8.91 3.19 -0.14
N HIS A 62 -8.73 2.98 -1.44
CA HIS A 62 -9.44 1.93 -2.17
C HIS A 62 -8.85 0.54 -1.92
N PHE A 63 -9.71 -0.47 -1.98
CA PHE A 63 -9.43 -1.85 -1.57
C PHE A 63 -8.31 -2.50 -2.38
N ASP A 64 -8.20 -2.20 -3.67
CA ASP A 64 -7.11 -2.66 -4.52
C ASP A 64 -5.76 -2.02 -4.20
N HIS A 65 -5.73 -0.99 -3.36
CA HIS A 65 -4.50 -0.37 -2.83
C HIS A 65 -4.18 -0.78 -1.40
N VAL A 66 -5.19 -0.90 -0.53
CA VAL A 66 -5.02 -1.11 0.93
C VAL A 66 -5.39 -2.52 1.41
N GLY A 67 -6.01 -3.35 0.56
CA GLY A 67 -6.55 -4.66 0.94
C GLY A 67 -5.47 -5.63 1.42
N GLY A 68 -4.23 -5.48 0.92
CA GLY A 68 -3.08 -6.28 1.31
C GLY A 68 -2.38 -5.84 2.59
N ASP A 69 -2.75 -4.71 3.21
CA ASP A 69 -2.03 -4.12 4.35
C ASP A 69 -1.89 -5.08 5.53
N GLY A 70 -2.92 -5.91 5.74
CA GLY A 70 -2.97 -6.92 6.80
C GLY A 70 -1.86 -7.97 6.71
N TYR A 71 -1.22 -8.14 5.55
CA TYR A 71 -0.11 -9.09 5.40
C TYR A 71 1.25 -8.51 5.82
N PHE A 72 1.38 -7.19 5.90
CA PHE A 72 2.59 -6.50 6.33
C PHE A 72 2.58 -6.27 7.85
N LEU A 73 2.53 -7.37 8.61
CA LEU A 73 2.29 -7.37 10.06
C LEU A 73 3.27 -6.49 10.87
N ASN A 74 4.52 -6.39 10.41
CA ASN A 74 5.59 -5.62 11.07
C ASN A 74 5.74 -4.20 10.53
N ALA A 75 4.99 -3.83 9.49
CA ALA A 75 5.07 -2.52 8.88
C ALA A 75 4.09 -1.56 9.55
N LYS A 76 4.54 -0.31 9.69
CA LYS A 76 3.68 0.82 10.01
C LYS A 76 2.85 1.21 8.79
N ILE A 77 1.55 1.41 8.96
CA ILE A 77 0.69 1.86 7.86
C ILE A 77 0.65 3.38 7.83
N ALA A 78 0.91 3.97 6.67
CA ALA A 78 0.80 5.39 6.42
C ALA A 78 -0.15 5.65 5.25
N ILE A 79 -1.04 6.62 5.42
CA ILE A 79 -1.99 7.06 4.39
C ILE A 79 -2.38 8.51 4.72
N HIS A 80 -2.83 9.28 3.74
CA HIS A 80 -3.31 10.64 4.00
C HIS A 80 -4.45 10.67 5.02
N GLU A 81 -4.49 11.71 5.85
CA GLU A 81 -5.41 11.78 6.99
C GLU A 81 -6.90 11.67 6.61
N ASN A 82 -7.27 12.14 5.42
CA ASN A 82 -8.65 12.12 4.93
C ASN A 82 -9.15 10.72 4.54
N ASP A 83 -8.25 9.78 4.26
CA ASP A 83 -8.57 8.38 3.96
C ASP A 83 -8.26 7.43 5.11
N ALA A 84 -7.57 7.90 6.16
CA ALA A 84 -7.15 7.08 7.29
C ALA A 84 -8.32 6.32 7.94
N GLU A 85 -9.49 6.96 8.09
CA GLU A 85 -10.66 6.31 8.67
C GLU A 85 -11.17 5.12 7.85
N ILE A 86 -10.96 5.10 6.54
CA ILE A 86 -11.40 3.99 5.66
C ILE A 86 -10.68 2.71 6.10
N VAL A 87 -9.37 2.81 6.30
CA VAL A 87 -8.50 1.70 6.75
C VAL A 87 -8.74 1.37 8.23
N GLU A 88 -8.84 2.39 9.09
CA GLU A 88 -9.04 2.21 10.53
C GLU A 88 -10.37 1.53 10.88
N LYS A 89 -11.42 1.79 10.09
CA LYS A 89 -12.76 1.21 10.29
C LYS A 89 -13.03 -0.02 9.41
N GLY A 90 -12.18 -0.30 8.43
CA GLY A 90 -12.46 -1.31 7.41
C GLY A 90 -13.73 -0.99 6.62
N ASP A 91 -13.90 0.27 6.23
CA ASP A 91 -15.11 0.76 5.58
C ASP A 91 -15.21 0.20 4.14
N ALA A 92 -16.00 -0.85 3.97
CA ALA A 92 -16.14 -1.57 2.70
C ALA A 92 -16.75 -0.70 1.59
N ALA A 93 -17.66 0.22 1.93
CA ALA A 93 -18.29 1.09 0.95
C ALA A 93 -17.33 2.17 0.44
N ARG A 94 -16.62 2.85 1.35
CA ARG A 94 -15.64 3.91 0.98
C ARG A 94 -14.37 3.36 0.35
N SER A 95 -13.96 2.14 0.73
CA SER A 95 -12.84 1.45 0.07
C SER A 95 -13.25 0.75 -1.22
N VAL A 96 -14.52 0.78 -1.60
CA VAL A 96 -15.09 0.01 -2.72
C VAL A 96 -14.83 -1.49 -2.65
N ALA A 97 -14.51 -2.05 -1.47
CA ALA A 97 -14.23 -3.48 -1.28
C ALA A 97 -15.39 -4.38 -1.71
N ASP A 98 -16.64 -3.89 -1.57
CA ASP A 98 -17.84 -4.61 -2.00
C ASP A 98 -17.85 -4.93 -3.50
N PHE A 99 -17.18 -4.12 -4.35
CA PHE A 99 -17.06 -4.38 -5.79
C PHE A 99 -16.08 -5.51 -6.12
N PHE A 100 -15.24 -5.90 -5.16
CA PHE A 100 -14.23 -6.93 -5.31
C PHE A 100 -14.66 -8.27 -4.66
N ASP A 101 -15.89 -8.37 -4.15
CA ASP A 101 -16.30 -9.41 -3.20
C ASP A 101 -15.30 -9.52 -2.03
N GLY A 102 -14.69 -8.40 -1.67
CA GLY A 102 -13.60 -8.29 -0.71
C GLY A 102 -14.08 -7.83 0.66
N LYS A 103 -13.24 -8.06 1.66
CA LYS A 103 -13.44 -7.52 3.00
C LYS A 103 -12.18 -6.80 3.45
N LEU A 104 -12.27 -5.47 3.56
CA LEU A 104 -11.22 -4.70 4.19
C LEU A 104 -11.26 -4.92 5.70
N ASN A 105 -10.26 -5.62 6.23
CA ASN A 105 -10.15 -5.78 7.68
C ASN A 105 -9.59 -4.50 8.30
N PRO A 106 -10.17 -4.00 9.41
CA PRO A 106 -9.66 -2.83 10.10
C PRO A 106 -8.17 -2.95 10.44
N ARG A 107 -7.41 -1.90 10.11
CA ARG A 107 -5.98 -1.83 10.41
C ARG A 107 -5.64 -0.46 10.98
N LYS A 108 -4.80 -0.44 12.02
CA LYS A 108 -4.31 0.81 12.60
C LYS A 108 -3.49 1.57 11.56
N VAL A 109 -3.82 2.84 11.36
CA VAL A 109 -2.97 3.79 10.64
C VAL A 109 -1.98 4.39 11.63
N ASP A 110 -0.69 4.11 11.44
CA ASP A 110 0.39 4.58 12.32
C ASP A 110 0.84 6.00 11.97
N THR A 111 0.61 6.46 10.74
CA THR A 111 0.96 7.81 10.30
C THR A 111 -0.12 8.36 9.37
N LYS A 112 -0.80 9.41 9.83
CA LYS A 112 -1.77 10.17 9.03
C LYS A 112 -1.01 11.27 8.31
N LEU A 113 -0.68 11.03 7.05
CA LEU A 113 0.12 11.92 6.21
C LEU A 113 -0.66 13.19 5.86
N LYS A 114 0.07 14.27 5.61
CA LYS A 114 -0.43 15.55 5.11
C LYS A 114 0.42 16.02 3.93
N GLU A 115 -0.13 16.97 3.17
CA GLU A 115 0.62 17.75 2.17
C GLU A 115 2.00 18.16 2.68
N LYS A 116 3.04 17.93 1.86
CA LYS A 116 4.45 18.23 2.11
C LYS A 116 5.14 17.41 3.20
N ASP A 117 4.48 16.42 3.80
CA ASP A 117 5.18 15.45 4.63
C ASP A 117 6.25 14.71 3.80
N VAL A 118 7.35 14.34 4.44
CA VAL A 118 8.46 13.65 3.78
C VAL A 118 8.50 12.19 4.18
N ILE A 119 8.43 11.30 3.19
CA ILE A 119 8.59 9.86 3.34
C ILE A 119 10.02 9.49 2.92
N LYS A 120 10.75 8.84 3.83
CA LYS A 120 12.07 8.27 3.54
C LYS A 120 11.92 6.82 3.13
N ALA A 121 12.46 6.46 1.97
CA ALA A 121 12.40 5.10 1.45
C ALA A 121 13.73 4.73 0.77
N GLY A 122 14.51 3.86 1.42
CA GLY A 122 15.86 3.54 0.97
C GLY A 122 16.75 4.79 0.87
N ALA A 123 17.34 5.01 -0.31
CA ALA A 123 18.18 6.17 -0.59
C ALA A 123 17.38 7.43 -1.00
N TYR A 124 16.05 7.35 -1.06
CA TYR A 124 15.18 8.40 -1.57
C TYR A 124 14.40 9.10 -0.46
N SER A 125 14.02 10.35 -0.73
CA SER A 125 13.04 11.11 0.03
C SER A 125 11.96 11.61 -0.91
N PHE A 126 10.71 11.30 -0.59
CA PHE A 126 9.53 11.68 -1.37
C PHE A 126 8.70 12.68 -0.58
N GLU A 127 8.24 13.73 -1.25
CA GLU A 127 7.29 14.68 -0.70
C GLU A 127 5.87 14.19 -1.00
N VAL A 128 4.99 14.22 0.00
CA VAL A 128 3.56 13.95 -0.19
C VAL A 128 2.92 15.12 -0.92
N ILE A 129 2.33 14.84 -2.08
CA ILE A 129 1.51 15.79 -2.84
C ILE A 129 0.06 15.32 -2.71
N HIS A 130 -0.75 16.07 -1.97
CA HIS A 130 -2.18 15.78 -1.78
C HIS A 130 -2.95 16.14 -3.05
N THR A 131 -3.57 15.14 -3.66
CA THR A 131 -4.27 15.23 -4.96
C THR A 131 -5.72 14.72 -4.86
N PRO A 132 -6.57 15.36 -4.04
CA PRO A 132 -7.92 14.87 -3.78
C PRO A 132 -8.78 14.86 -5.04
N GLY A 133 -9.69 13.88 -5.13
CA GLY A 133 -10.63 13.74 -6.24
C GLY A 133 -11.09 12.31 -6.39
N HIS A 134 -10.15 11.41 -6.73
CA HIS A 134 -10.43 9.97 -6.79
C HIS A 134 -10.85 9.44 -5.42
N THR A 135 -10.13 9.85 -4.37
CA THR A 135 -10.59 9.82 -2.98
C THR A 135 -10.33 11.17 -2.30
N PRO A 136 -10.91 11.44 -1.12
CA PRO A 136 -10.58 12.63 -0.33
C PRO A 136 -9.12 12.71 0.14
N GLY A 137 -8.42 11.58 0.24
CA GLY A 137 -7.03 11.46 0.70
C GLY A 137 -6.02 11.04 -0.37
N SER A 138 -6.37 10.99 -1.65
CA SER A 138 -5.40 10.84 -2.75
C SER A 138 -4.41 12.00 -2.80
#